data_AF-A0AAF0WEP6-F1
#
_entry.id   AF-A0AAF0WEP6-F1
#
_cell.length_a   1.000
_cell.length_b   1.000
_cell.length_c   1.000
_cell.angle_alpha   90.00
_cell.angle_beta   90.00
_cell.angle_gamma   90.00
#
_symmetry.space_group_name_H-M   'P 1'
#
loop_
_entity.id
_entity.type
_entity.pdbx_description
1 polymer ?
#
loop_
_entity_poly.entity_id
_entity_poly.type
_entity_poly.pdbx_seq_one_letter_code
_entity_poly.pdbx_strand_id
1 'polypeptide(L)'
;MFTFEENWKQLSTRIQESVGGVIYPAFVLPAASNKNVTLTSITPTLGRNIALLLYVCDSCTNIPEPTVSIIGRNGLCVDVYSNLYYDTSPIIMWPCKSTNNSNQLWTLMNDGTIRSQGKCLTALVIGAAVIYNCTTKLAASSSISWKIEDNGNIINKDYKLALHADGGVLGVN
;
A
#
# COMPACT_ATOMS: atom_id res chain seq x y z
N MET A 1 -26.88 -15.09 -14.88
CA MET A 1 -26.90 -13.74 -15.48
C MET A 1 -26.95 -12.67 -14.40
N PHE A 2 -27.89 -12.71 -13.45
CA PHE A 2 -27.96 -11.79 -12.29
C PHE A 2 -26.67 -11.67 -11.44
N THR A 3 -25.94 -12.78 -11.24
CA THR A 3 -24.71 -12.76 -10.43
C THR A 3 -23.54 -12.02 -11.08
N PHE A 4 -23.50 -11.95 -12.41
CA PHE A 4 -22.41 -11.28 -13.12
C PHE A 4 -22.56 -9.77 -13.06
N GLU A 5 -23.77 -9.25 -13.27
CA GLU A 5 -24.07 -7.81 -13.21
C GLU A 5 -23.88 -7.24 -11.81
N GLU A 6 -24.33 -7.94 -10.77
CA GLU A 6 -24.12 -7.52 -9.38
C GLU A 6 -22.63 -7.53 -8.99
N ASN A 7 -21.89 -8.58 -9.38
CA ASN A 7 -20.45 -8.63 -9.14
C ASN A 7 -19.71 -7.52 -9.90
N TRP A 8 -20.14 -7.20 -11.11
CA TRP A 8 -19.53 -6.14 -11.92
C TRP A 8 -19.71 -4.75 -11.33
N LYS A 9 -20.93 -4.46 -10.83
CA LYS A 9 -21.22 -3.21 -10.12
C LYS A 9 -20.37 -3.08 -8.86
N GLN A 10 -20.31 -4.13 -8.03
CA GLN A 10 -19.50 -4.12 -6.82
C GLN A 10 -18.01 -3.98 -7.11
N LEU A 11 -17.49 -4.67 -8.13
CA LEU A 11 -16.10 -4.54 -8.54
C LEU A 11 -15.79 -3.12 -9.03
N SER A 12 -16.67 -2.53 -9.84
CA SER A 12 -16.52 -1.16 -10.34
C SER A 12 -16.48 -0.14 -9.22
N THR A 13 -17.36 -0.28 -8.23
CA THR A 13 -17.36 0.54 -7.01
C THR A 13 -16.04 0.43 -6.25
N ARG A 14 -15.59 -0.79 -5.94
CA ARG A 14 -14.37 -0.98 -5.14
C ARG A 14 -13.09 -0.53 -5.85
N ILE A 15 -13.06 -0.58 -7.18
CA ILE A 15 -11.94 -0.05 -7.96
C ILE A 15 -11.89 1.48 -7.85
N GLN A 16 -13.02 2.16 -8.02
CA GLN A 16 -13.08 3.63 -7.92
C GLN A 16 -12.87 4.15 -6.50
N GLU A 17 -13.27 3.38 -5.48
CA GLU A 17 -13.03 3.69 -4.07
C GLU A 17 -11.65 3.22 -3.56
N SER A 18 -10.81 2.64 -4.42
CA SER A 18 -9.51 2.10 -4.01
C SER A 18 -8.52 3.19 -3.59
N VAL A 19 -7.61 2.85 -2.67
CA VAL A 19 -6.54 3.75 -2.22
C VAL A 19 -5.21 3.31 -2.79
N GLY A 20 -4.62 4.10 -3.69
CA GLY A 20 -3.38 3.72 -4.35
C GLY A 20 -3.50 2.41 -5.13
N GLY A 21 -4.70 2.12 -5.65
CA GLY A 21 -5.02 0.86 -6.31
C GLY A 21 -5.26 -0.34 -5.38
N VAL A 22 -5.31 -0.15 -4.06
CA VAL A 22 -5.66 -1.20 -3.09
C VAL A 22 -7.17 -1.36 -2.98
N ILE A 23 -7.66 -2.57 -3.26
CA ILE A 23 -9.09 -2.91 -3.18
C ILE A 23 -9.42 -3.30 -1.74
N TYR A 24 -10.28 -2.52 -1.09
CA TYR A 24 -10.70 -2.77 0.29
C TYR A 24 -12.22 -2.61 0.48
N PRO A 25 -12.90 -3.57 1.15
CA PRO A 25 -12.39 -4.90 1.50
C PRO A 25 -12.04 -5.70 0.23
N ALA A 26 -11.18 -6.71 0.38
CA ALA A 26 -10.77 -7.55 -0.75
C ALA A 26 -12.00 -8.15 -1.46
N PHE A 27 -11.97 -8.17 -2.79
CA PHE A 27 -13.10 -8.65 -3.60
C PHE A 27 -12.88 -10.11 -3.98
N VAL A 28 -13.85 -10.97 -3.66
CA VAL A 28 -13.72 -12.41 -3.87
C VAL A 28 -14.57 -12.82 -5.06
N LEU A 29 -13.92 -13.36 -6.07
CA LEU A 29 -14.56 -13.90 -7.26
C LEU A 29 -14.57 -15.43 -7.20
N PRO A 30 -15.69 -16.08 -7.51
CA PRO A 30 -15.70 -17.51 -7.77
C PRO A 30 -14.96 -17.78 -9.09
N ALA A 31 -14.02 -18.71 -9.08
CA ALA A 31 -13.32 -19.20 -10.26
C ALA A 31 -13.81 -20.60 -10.65
N ALA A 32 -13.45 -21.04 -11.86
CA ALA A 32 -13.63 -22.44 -12.25
C ALA A 32 -12.96 -23.37 -11.21
N SER A 33 -13.47 -24.60 -11.05
CA SER A 33 -12.98 -25.62 -10.10
C SER A 33 -13.30 -25.42 -8.60
N ASN A 34 -14.40 -24.73 -8.25
CA ASN A 34 -14.79 -24.44 -6.85
C ASN A 34 -13.71 -23.70 -6.04
N LYS A 35 -12.83 -22.95 -6.72
CA LYS A 35 -11.83 -22.11 -6.09
C LYS A 35 -12.31 -20.67 -6.06
N ASN A 36 -11.87 -19.93 -5.05
CA ASN A 36 -12.08 -18.50 -4.96
C ASN A 36 -10.78 -17.77 -5.30
N VAL A 37 -10.91 -16.67 -6.04
CA VAL A 37 -9.83 -15.75 -6.34
C VAL A 37 -10.09 -14.45 -5.59
N THR A 38 -9.13 -14.04 -4.78
CA THR A 38 -9.22 -12.80 -4.01
C THR A 38 -8.45 -11.70 -4.72
N LEU A 39 -9.15 -10.65 -5.11
CA LEU A 39 -8.59 -9.43 -5.67
C LEU A 39 -8.32 -8.43 -4.54
N THR A 40 -7.06 -8.06 -4.37
CA THR A 40 -6.59 -7.13 -3.34
C THR A 40 -6.01 -5.84 -3.93
N SER A 41 -5.71 -5.82 -5.22
CA SER A 41 -5.15 -4.64 -5.91
C SER A 41 -5.53 -4.60 -7.38
N ILE A 42 -5.54 -3.39 -7.96
CA ILE A 42 -5.78 -3.14 -9.38
C ILE A 42 -4.54 -3.50 -10.21
N THR A 43 -3.36 -3.16 -9.72
CA THR A 43 -2.10 -3.35 -10.42
C THR A 43 -1.42 -4.66 -10.05
N PRO A 44 -0.74 -5.35 -10.99
CA PRO A 44 -0.62 -5.01 -12.42
C PRO A 44 -1.65 -5.73 -13.31
N THR A 45 -2.31 -6.79 -12.82
CA THR A 45 -3.09 -7.73 -13.65
C THR A 45 -4.52 -7.30 -13.86
N LEU A 46 -5.22 -6.83 -12.82
CA LEU A 46 -6.64 -6.50 -12.93
C LEU A 46 -6.86 -5.30 -13.87
N GLY A 47 -6.06 -4.25 -13.73
CA GLY A 47 -6.12 -3.06 -14.60
C GLY A 47 -5.83 -3.34 -16.07
N ARG A 48 -5.20 -4.47 -16.42
CA ARG A 48 -4.93 -4.86 -17.81
C ARG A 48 -6.04 -5.73 -18.43
N ASN A 49 -6.85 -6.38 -17.61
CA ASN A 49 -7.85 -7.35 -18.06
C ASN A 49 -9.30 -6.83 -17.91
N ILE A 50 -9.47 -5.62 -17.37
CA ILE A 50 -10.75 -4.92 -17.29
C ILE A 50 -10.82 -3.91 -18.43
N ALA A 51 -11.80 -4.06 -19.31
CA ALA A 51 -11.97 -3.19 -20.48
C ALA A 51 -12.71 -1.89 -20.15
N LEU A 52 -13.75 -1.97 -19.30
CA LEU A 52 -14.62 -0.86 -18.93
C LEU A 52 -14.94 -0.97 -17.44
N LEU A 53 -15.46 0.08 -16.83
CA LEU A 53 -16.03 0.06 -15.49
C LEU A 53 -17.34 0.85 -15.50
N LEU A 54 -18.28 0.50 -14.63
CA LEU A 54 -19.42 1.37 -14.37
C LEU A 54 -18.93 2.60 -13.63
N TYR A 55 -19.31 3.80 -14.06
CA TYR A 55 -18.99 5.02 -13.32
C TYR A 55 -19.73 5.06 -11.98
N VAL A 56 -19.01 5.41 -10.91
CA VAL A 56 -19.51 5.49 -9.54
C VAL A 56 -19.24 6.87 -8.95
N CYS A 57 -17.99 7.37 -9.00
CA CYS A 57 -17.63 8.65 -8.41
C CYS A 57 -16.32 9.24 -8.99
N ASP A 58 -16.27 10.58 -9.11
CA ASP A 58 -15.04 11.36 -9.40
C ASP A 58 -14.25 11.67 -8.12
N SER A 59 -14.93 11.81 -6.98
CA SER A 59 -14.33 12.04 -5.67
C SER A 59 -15.13 11.28 -4.64
N CYS A 60 -14.81 10.00 -4.49
CA CYS A 60 -15.52 9.10 -3.59
C CYS A 60 -15.35 9.62 -2.15
N THR A 61 -16.46 9.80 -1.42
CA THR A 61 -16.46 10.45 -0.10
C THR A 61 -16.14 9.48 1.04
N ASN A 62 -16.18 8.17 0.78
CA ASN A 62 -15.96 7.10 1.76
C ASN A 62 -14.68 6.33 1.41
N ILE A 63 -13.54 7.01 1.39
CA ILE A 63 -12.27 6.38 1.06
C ILE A 63 -11.79 5.54 2.27
N PRO A 64 -11.60 4.22 2.13
CA PRO A 64 -11.14 3.38 3.21
C PRO A 64 -9.68 3.67 3.57
N GLU A 65 -9.25 3.31 4.78
CA GLU A 65 -7.83 3.37 5.19
C GLU A 65 -7.30 1.94 5.38
N PRO A 66 -6.98 1.21 4.29
CA PRO A 66 -6.66 -0.20 4.38
C PRO A 66 -5.30 -0.44 5.02
N THR A 67 -5.22 -1.46 5.89
CA THR A 67 -3.96 -1.99 6.41
C THR A 67 -3.53 -3.19 5.57
N VAL A 68 -2.38 -3.07 4.89
CA VAL A 68 -1.88 -4.05 3.92
C VAL A 68 -0.38 -4.27 4.05
N SER A 69 0.13 -5.33 3.43
CA SER A 69 1.55 -5.48 3.15
C SER A 69 1.90 -4.80 1.83
N ILE A 70 2.99 -4.03 1.83
CA ILE A 70 3.52 -3.42 0.61
C ILE A 70 4.61 -4.33 0.08
N ILE A 71 4.34 -4.99 -1.05
CA ILE A 71 5.23 -5.96 -1.69
C ILE A 71 5.99 -5.24 -2.81
N GLY A 72 7.31 -5.39 -2.84
CA GLY A 72 8.18 -4.74 -3.80
C GLY A 72 9.16 -5.69 -4.47
N ARG A 73 10.41 -5.23 -4.61
CA ARG A 73 11.52 -5.94 -5.24
C ARG A 73 11.63 -7.39 -4.74
N ASN A 74 11.69 -8.33 -5.68
CA ASN A 74 11.83 -9.77 -5.44
C ASN A 74 10.73 -10.39 -4.56
N GLY A 75 9.54 -9.77 -4.48
CA GLY A 75 8.44 -10.27 -3.64
C GLY A 75 8.67 -10.09 -2.14
N LEU A 76 9.64 -9.26 -1.75
CA LEU A 76 9.87 -8.89 -0.35
C LEU A 76 8.90 -7.79 0.08
N CYS A 77 8.65 -7.73 1.38
CA CYS A 77 7.75 -6.76 2.00
C CYS A 77 8.53 -5.61 2.64
N VAL A 78 7.95 -4.41 2.57
CA VAL A 78 8.42 -3.23 3.32
C VAL A 78 8.27 -3.53 4.82
N ASP A 79 9.36 -3.47 5.57
CA ASP A 79 9.47 -3.96 6.95
C ASP A 79 10.16 -2.93 7.85
N VAL A 80 9.59 -2.65 9.03
CA VAL A 80 10.24 -1.85 10.08
C VAL A 80 11.28 -2.72 10.78
N TYR A 81 12.57 -2.45 10.58
CA TYR A 81 13.66 -3.33 10.99
C TYR A 81 13.49 -3.92 12.40
N SER A 82 13.50 -5.24 12.49
CA SER A 82 13.43 -6.01 13.74
C SER A 82 12.25 -5.64 14.67
N ASN A 83 11.15 -5.11 14.13
CA ASN A 83 10.01 -4.61 14.90
C ASN A 83 10.38 -3.49 15.90
N LEU A 84 11.43 -2.72 15.59
CA LEU A 84 11.91 -1.62 16.42
C LEU A 84 11.22 -0.31 16.01
N TYR A 85 10.33 0.21 16.85
CA TYR A 85 9.56 1.43 16.58
C TYR A 85 10.09 2.68 17.30
N TYR A 86 11.35 2.71 17.72
CA TYR A 86 11.96 3.98 18.09
C TYR A 86 12.09 4.88 16.84
N ASP A 87 12.00 6.19 17.04
CA ASP A 87 12.12 7.15 15.95
C ASP A 87 13.44 6.97 15.22
N THR A 88 13.41 7.00 13.89
CA THR A 88 14.55 6.78 12.96
C THR A 88 14.96 5.31 12.75
N SER A 89 14.24 4.34 13.30
CA SER A 89 14.46 2.93 12.93
C SER A 89 14.26 2.71 11.42
N PRO A 90 15.18 1.99 10.76
CA PRO A 90 15.22 1.92 9.30
C PRO A 90 14.08 1.06 8.73
N ILE A 91 13.64 1.43 7.54
CA ILE A 91 12.75 0.61 6.72
C ILE A 91 13.59 -0.23 5.77
N ILE A 92 13.33 -1.54 5.77
CA ILE A 92 14.07 -2.53 4.99
C ILE A 92 13.14 -3.37 4.13
N MET A 93 13.74 -4.21 3.28
CA MET A 93 13.04 -5.27 2.55
C MET A 93 13.26 -6.59 3.25
N TRP A 94 12.18 -7.28 3.62
CA TRP A 94 12.24 -8.56 4.35
C TRP A 94 11.24 -9.57 3.78
N PRO A 95 11.49 -10.89 3.89
CA PRO A 95 10.50 -11.90 3.53
C PRO A 95 9.14 -11.62 4.16
N CYS A 96 8.08 -11.71 3.34
CA CYS A 96 6.73 -11.39 3.76
C CYS A 96 6.23 -12.37 4.84
N LYS A 97 5.69 -11.82 5.94
CA LYS A 97 5.15 -12.54 7.10
C LYS A 97 3.64 -12.74 6.96
N SER A 98 3.12 -13.84 7.50
CA SER A 98 1.71 -14.24 7.34
C SER A 98 0.74 -13.77 8.44
N THR A 99 1.12 -12.84 9.32
CA THR A 99 0.35 -12.55 10.56
C THR A 99 -0.11 -11.09 10.72
N ASN A 100 -1.25 -10.92 11.40
CA ASN A 100 -1.96 -9.65 11.67
C ASN A 100 -1.24 -8.68 12.64
N ASN A 101 -0.02 -9.00 13.06
CA ASN A 101 0.77 -8.14 13.95
C ASN A 101 2.25 -8.15 13.56
N SER A 102 2.52 -8.15 12.26
CA SER A 102 3.88 -8.01 11.76
C SER A 102 4.24 -6.54 11.58
N ASN A 103 5.51 -6.25 11.76
CA ASN A 103 6.19 -5.00 11.38
C ASN A 103 6.23 -4.73 9.85
N GLN A 104 5.35 -5.38 9.09
CA GLN A 104 5.17 -5.28 7.64
C GLN A 104 3.75 -4.86 7.25
N LEU A 105 2.94 -4.48 8.24
CA LEU A 105 1.59 -3.97 8.04
C LEU A 105 1.60 -2.45 8.01
N TRP A 106 1.03 -1.91 6.94
CA TRP A 106 1.01 -0.49 6.63
C TRP A 106 -0.42 -0.03 6.35
N THR A 107 -0.91 0.92 7.13
CA THR A 107 -2.18 1.60 6.92
C THR A 107 -1.97 2.75 5.95
N LEU A 108 -2.70 2.72 4.84
CA LEU A 108 -2.71 3.79 3.84
C LEU A 108 -3.75 4.82 4.25
N MET A 109 -3.32 5.99 4.70
CA MET A 109 -4.21 7.01 5.25
C MET A 109 -4.67 7.98 4.16
N ASN A 110 -5.86 8.54 4.34
CA ASN A 110 -6.43 9.52 3.40
C ASN A 110 -5.67 10.85 3.39
N ASP A 111 -4.95 11.17 4.46
CA ASP A 111 -4.09 12.35 4.56
C ASP A 111 -2.78 12.22 3.75
N GLY A 112 -2.54 11.07 3.12
CA GLY A 112 -1.35 10.78 2.33
C GLY A 112 -0.17 10.27 3.15
N THR A 113 -0.34 9.99 4.44
CA THR A 113 0.65 9.27 5.24
C THR A 113 0.51 7.76 5.07
N ILE A 114 1.62 7.04 5.23
CA ILE A 114 1.65 5.57 5.27
C ILE A 114 2.12 5.18 6.65
N ARG A 115 1.30 4.47 7.43
CA ARG A 115 1.53 4.29 8.88
C ARG A 115 1.73 2.84 9.28
N SER A 116 2.58 2.60 10.27
CA SER A 116 2.73 1.31 10.93
C SER A 116 2.80 1.50 12.44
N GLN A 117 1.98 0.77 13.19
CA GLN A 117 1.79 0.92 14.65
C GLN A 117 1.68 2.39 15.12
N GLY A 118 0.93 3.21 14.38
CA GLY A 118 0.70 4.63 14.73
C GLY A 118 1.86 5.58 14.38
N LYS A 119 2.96 5.07 13.83
CA LYS A 119 4.08 5.87 13.31
C LYS A 119 4.06 5.94 11.79
N CYS A 120 4.74 6.94 11.22
CA CYS A 120 4.72 7.25 9.81
C CYS A 120 5.99 6.77 9.09
N LEU A 121 5.82 6.20 7.91
CA LEU A 121 6.88 6.06 6.91
C LEU A 121 7.37 7.46 6.55
N THR A 122 8.66 7.71 6.79
CA THR A 122 9.25 9.04 6.71
C THR A 122 10.44 9.01 5.77
N ALA A 123 10.42 9.86 4.74
CA ALA A 123 11.55 10.09 3.86
C ALA A 123 12.49 11.12 4.49
N LEU A 124 13.79 10.83 4.46
CA LEU A 124 14.84 11.77 4.82
C LEU A 124 15.47 12.36 3.55
N VAL A 125 15.91 13.62 3.61
CA VAL A 125 16.59 14.29 2.48
C VAL A 125 17.84 13.54 1.98
N ILE A 126 18.44 12.72 2.85
CA ILE A 126 19.62 11.91 2.55
C ILE A 126 19.30 10.63 1.75
N GLY A 127 18.05 10.44 1.31
CA GLY A 127 17.64 9.28 0.51
C GLY A 127 17.31 8.02 1.32
N ALA A 128 17.06 8.15 2.62
CA ALA A 128 16.69 7.03 3.49
C ALA A 128 15.19 7.08 3.87
N ALA A 129 14.60 5.90 4.08
CA ALA A 129 13.25 5.75 4.64
C ALA A 129 13.33 5.17 6.07
N VAL A 130 12.63 5.82 7.00
CA VAL A 130 12.60 5.44 8.42
C VAL A 130 11.19 5.44 8.97
N ILE A 131 10.97 4.79 10.10
CA ILE A 131 9.77 4.98 10.91
C ILE A 131 9.96 6.19 11.83
N TYR A 132 8.96 7.07 11.93
CA TYR A 132 9.02 8.25 12.80
C TYR A 132 7.63 8.65 13.31
N ASN A 133 7.57 9.43 14.39
CA ASN A 133 6.32 9.99 14.88
C ASN A 133 5.65 10.88 13.81
N CYS A 134 4.36 10.66 13.55
CA CYS A 134 3.60 11.41 12.53
C CYS A 134 3.37 12.89 12.86
N THR A 135 3.40 13.27 14.15
CA THR A 135 3.03 14.61 14.61
C THR A 135 4.22 15.55 14.77
N THR A 136 5.41 14.99 15.00
CA THR A 136 6.62 15.78 15.16
C THR A 136 7.37 15.79 13.84
N LYS A 137 7.76 16.97 13.38
CA LYS A 137 8.58 17.09 12.18
C LYS A 137 10.02 16.72 12.54
N LEU A 138 10.56 15.64 11.97
CA LEU A 138 11.99 15.32 12.07
C LEU A 138 12.78 16.35 11.27
N ALA A 139 13.10 17.48 11.90
CA ALA A 139 13.81 18.62 11.34
C ALA A 139 13.22 19.17 10.00
N ALA A 140 13.85 20.21 9.43
CA ALA A 140 13.43 20.76 8.13
C ALA A 140 13.62 19.79 6.93
N SER A 141 14.15 18.60 7.18
CA SER A 141 14.74 17.69 6.18
C SER A 141 14.06 16.32 6.11
N SER A 142 12.79 16.23 6.52
CA SER A 142 11.98 15.02 6.43
C SER A 142 10.59 15.30 5.84
N SER A 143 10.00 14.27 5.23
CA SER A 143 8.64 14.31 4.72
C SER A 143 7.93 12.98 4.97
N ILE A 144 6.66 13.06 5.38
CA ILE A 144 5.73 11.93 5.55
C ILE A 144 4.65 11.91 4.48
N SER A 145 4.74 12.81 3.48
CA SER A 145 3.71 12.99 2.47
C SER A 145 3.99 12.07 1.28
N TRP A 146 3.15 11.06 1.09
CA TRP A 146 3.30 10.05 0.04
C TRP A 146 2.10 10.05 -0.92
N LYS A 147 2.36 9.60 -2.15
CA LYS A 147 1.36 9.30 -3.18
C LYS A 147 1.70 7.93 -3.74
N ILE A 148 0.71 7.03 -3.76
CA ILE A 148 0.81 5.77 -4.49
C ILE A 148 0.18 6.01 -5.86
N GLU A 149 0.93 5.75 -6.91
CA GLU A 149 0.49 5.95 -8.29
C GLU A 149 -0.03 4.66 -8.92
N ASP A 150 -0.83 4.78 -9.98
CA ASP A 150 -1.46 3.66 -10.68
C ASP A 150 -0.47 2.70 -11.37
N ASN A 151 0.81 3.07 -11.44
CA ASN A 151 1.88 2.21 -11.94
C ASN A 151 2.59 1.43 -10.81
N GLY A 152 2.15 1.60 -9.56
CA GLY A 152 2.74 0.99 -8.36
C GLY A 152 3.88 1.78 -7.72
N ASN A 153 4.25 2.94 -8.27
CA ASN A 153 5.27 3.79 -7.65
C ASN A 153 4.73 4.46 -6.38
N ILE A 154 5.55 4.48 -5.33
CA ILE A 154 5.26 5.22 -4.08
C ILE A 154 6.15 6.46 -4.07
N ILE A 155 5.58 7.62 -4.35
CA ILE A 155 6.30 8.89 -4.54
C ILE A 155 6.17 9.76 -3.29
N ASN A 156 7.28 10.27 -2.78
CA ASN A 156 7.25 11.33 -1.78
C ASN A 156 6.83 12.65 -2.45
N LYS A 157 5.75 13.27 -1.97
CA LYS A 157 5.16 14.46 -2.60
C LYS A 157 6.05 15.71 -2.48
N ASP A 158 6.87 15.82 -1.44
CA ASP A 158 7.73 16.98 -1.23
C ASP A 158 9.03 16.87 -2.05
N TYR A 159 9.66 15.69 -2.03
CA TYR A 159 10.92 15.45 -2.73
C TYR A 159 10.76 15.04 -4.19
N LYS A 160 9.57 14.61 -4.62
CA LYS A 160 9.30 14.07 -5.97
C LYS A 160 10.17 12.85 -6.31
N LEU A 161 10.61 12.11 -5.29
CA LEU A 161 11.41 10.90 -5.41
C LEU A 161 10.56 9.67 -5.06
N ALA A 162 10.84 8.55 -5.72
CA ALA A 162 10.19 7.28 -5.45
C ALA A 162 10.85 6.56 -4.27
N LEU A 163 10.06 5.85 -3.47
CA LEU A 163 10.56 4.83 -2.56
C LEU A 163 11.26 3.75 -3.39
N HIS A 164 12.52 3.50 -3.08
CA HIS A 164 13.36 2.57 -3.83
C HIS A 164 14.17 1.69 -2.88
N ALA A 165 14.52 0.50 -3.35
CA ALA A 165 15.35 -0.46 -2.63
C ALA A 165 16.69 -0.65 -3.36
N ASP A 166 17.67 0.19 -3.02
CA ASP A 166 19.02 0.18 -3.62
C ASP A 166 19.92 -0.82 -2.88
N GLY A 167 19.92 -2.07 -3.34
CA GLY A 167 20.70 -3.16 -2.75
C GLY A 167 20.05 -3.76 -1.50
N GLY A 168 19.64 -5.02 -1.60
CA GLY A 168 19.07 -5.75 -0.46
C GLY A 168 20.16 -6.07 0.56
N VAL A 169 20.34 -5.22 1.57
CA VAL A 169 20.81 -5.74 2.84
C VAL A 169 19.63 -6.56 3.38
N LEU A 170 19.63 -7.86 3.10
CA LEU A 170 18.91 -8.80 3.93
C LEU A 170 19.36 -8.48 5.35
N GLY A 171 18.45 -7.99 6.20
CA GLY A 171 18.73 -7.86 7.63
C GLY A 171 19.39 -9.16 8.09
N VAL A 172 20.66 -9.08 8.47
CA VAL A 172 21.40 -10.28 8.85
C VAL A 172 20.69 -10.92 10.05
N ASN A 173 20.43 -12.23 9.93
CA ASN A 173 19.77 -13.08 10.93
C ASN A 173 20.39 -12.93 12.33
#